data_AF-K8P7S3-F1
#
_entry.id   AF-K8P7S3-F1
#
_cell.length_a   1.000
_cell.length_b   1.000
_cell.length_c   1.000
_cell.angle_alpha   90.00
_cell.angle_beta   90.00
_cell.angle_gamma   90.00
#
_symmetry.space_group_name_H-M   'P 1'
#
loop_
_entity.id
_entity.type
_entity.pdbx_description
1 polymer ?
#
loop_
_entity_poly.entity_id
_entity_poly.type
_entity_poly.pdbx_seq_one_letter_code
_entity_poly.pdbx_strand_id
1 'polypeptide(L)' 'MAGAFVCASLGIVPTVRHADYIGSWLEVLREDDRAVVRAASAASKASDFLLAFQPHAIDVGTEGNEEAA' A
#
# COMPACT_ATOMS: atom_id res chain seq x y z
N MET A 1 7.29 2.10 -4.63
CA MET A 1 6.90 2.01 -3.21
C MET A 1 5.38 2.04 -3.01
N ALA A 2 4.65 3.09 -3.41
CA ALA A 2 3.19 3.15 -3.19
C ALA A 2 2.43 1.94 -3.75
N GLY A 3 2.71 1.54 -4.98
CA GLY A 3 2.11 0.34 -5.57
C GLY A 3 2.39 -0.94 -4.76
N ALA A 4 3.56 -1.06 -4.10
CA ALA A 4 3.88 -2.20 -3.25
C ALA A 4 3.06 -2.19 -1.96
N PHE A 5 2.85 -1.02 -1.35
CA PHE A 5 1.98 -0.89 -0.17
C PHE A 5 0.53 -1.24 -0.51
N VAL A 6 0.00 -0.71 -1.62
CA VAL A 6 -1.34 -1.06 -2.11
C VAL A 6 -1.46 -2.55 -2.41
N CYS A 7 -0.48 -3.13 -3.11
CA CYS A 7 -0.49 -4.57 -3.39
C CYS A 7 -0.50 -5.40 -2.11
N ALA A 8 0.31 -5.03 -1.10
CA ALA A 8 0.32 -5.70 0.19
C ALA A 8 -1.04 -5.59 0.91
N SER A 9 -1.66 -4.40 0.93
CA SER A 9 -2.98 -4.19 1.55
C SER A 9 -4.10 -4.98 0.86
N LEU A 10 -3.97 -5.26 -0.43
CA LEU A 10 -4.97 -5.98 -1.22
C LEU A 10 -4.64 -7.47 -1.43
N GLY A 11 -3.54 -7.98 -0.85
CA GLY A 11 -3.09 -9.36 -1.05
C GLY A 11 -2.67 -9.69 -2.49
N ILE A 12 -2.29 -8.68 -3.28
CA ILE A 12 -1.86 -8.83 -4.68
C ILE A 12 -0.37 -9.14 -4.71
N VAL A 13 0.01 -10.20 -5.42
CA VAL A 13 1.42 -10.50 -5.74
C VAL A 13 1.81 -9.72 -7.00
N PRO A 14 2.70 -8.72 -6.90
CA PRO A 14 3.08 -7.92 -8.06
C PRO A 14 4.06 -8.67 -8.96
N THR A 15 3.92 -8.50 -10.28
CA THR A 15 4.96 -8.88 -11.24
C THR A 15 5.89 -7.68 -11.46
N VAL A 16 7.21 -7.88 -11.28
CA VAL A 16 8.20 -6.87 -11.64
C VAL A 16 8.20 -6.72 -13.15
N ARG A 17 8.09 -5.49 -13.65
CA ARG A 17 8.16 -5.23 -15.09
C ARG A 17 9.50 -4.64 -15.49
N HIS A 18 10.01 -3.55 -14.92
CA HIS A 18 11.33 -2.99 -15.29
C HIS A 18 12.10 -2.49 -14.05
N ALA A 19 13.42 -2.70 -14.02
CA ALA A 19 14.31 -2.38 -12.89
C ALA A 19 15.25 -1.19 -13.18
N ASP A 20 15.06 -0.52 -14.31
CA ASP A 20 15.97 0.51 -14.83
C ASP A 20 16.09 1.73 -13.91
N TYR A 21 15.09 1.95 -13.04
CA TYR A 21 15.11 3.01 -12.04
C TYR A 21 16.12 2.76 -10.90
N ILE A 22 16.61 1.52 -10.70
CA ILE A 22 17.53 1.21 -9.59
C ILE A 22 18.81 2.04 -9.70
N GLY A 23 19.36 2.19 -10.90
CA GLY A 23 20.55 3.00 -11.14
C GLY A 23 20.36 4.46 -10.68
N SER A 24 19.26 5.10 -11.08
CA SER A 24 18.96 6.47 -10.65
C SER A 24 18.76 6.60 -9.13
N TRP A 25 18.17 5.58 -8.48
CA TRP A 25 17.97 5.60 -7.03
C TRP A 25 19.28 5.43 -6.27
N LEU A 26 20.25 4.67 -6.80
CA LEU A 26 21.57 4.54 -6.17
C LEU A 26 22.30 5.89 -6.12
N GLU A 27 22.22 6.69 -7.18
CA GLU A 27 22.82 8.04 -7.14
C GLU A 27 22.11 8.95 -6.14
N VAL A 28 20.78 8.96 -6.14
CA VAL A 28 19.99 9.75 -5.17
C VAL A 28 20.33 9.37 -3.72
N LEU A 29 20.51 8.08 -3.43
CA LEU A 29 20.82 7.61 -2.08
C LEU A 29 22.26 7.91 -1.65
N ARG A 30 23.21 8.06 -2.59
CA ARG A 30 24.58 8.50 -2.27
C ARG A 30 24.62 9.98 -1.90
N GLU A 31 23.75 10.78 -2.51
CA GLU A 31 23.67 12.23 -2.24
C GLU A 31 22.84 12.55 -1.00
N ASP A 32 21.88 11.69 -0.64
CA ASP A 32 20.91 11.96 0.42
C ASP A 32 20.41 10.69 1.13
N ASP A 33 20.98 10.41 2.31
CA ASP A 33 20.60 9.28 3.16
C ASP A 33 19.12 9.29 3.60
N ARG A 34 18.46 10.45 3.57
CA ARG A 34 17.04 10.58 3.95
C ARG A 34 16.08 10.47 2.77
N ALA A 35 16.57 10.35 1.54
CA ALA A 35 15.74 10.25 0.35
C ALA A 35 14.76 9.08 0.45
N VAL A 36 15.22 7.91 0.93
CA VAL A 36 14.38 6.71 1.08
C VAL A 36 13.23 6.92 2.07
N VAL A 37 13.50 7.58 3.21
CA VAL A 37 12.47 7.82 4.24
C VAL A 37 11.43 8.83 3.75
N ARG A 38 11.87 9.89 3.05
CA ARG A 38 10.95 10.86 2.43
C ARG A 38 10.09 10.21 1.35
N ALA A 39 10.70 9.41 0.49
CA ALA A 39 9.99 8.69 -0.56
C ALA A 39 8.99 7.68 0.02
N ALA A 40 9.36 6.98 1.10
CA ALA A 40 8.46 6.10 1.83
C ALA A 40 7.28 6.87 2.43
N SER A 41 7.52 8.03 3.08
CA SER A 41 6.44 8.87 3.63
C SER A 41 5.46 9.35 2.55
N ALA A 42 5.98 9.78 1.38
CA ALA A 42 5.13 10.15 0.26
C ALA A 42 4.35 8.95 -0.30
N ALA A 43 4.99 7.78 -0.39
CA ALA A 43 4.35 6.55 -0.83
C ALA A 43 3.23 6.10 0.12
N SER A 44 3.42 6.20 1.44
CA SER A 44 2.38 5.92 2.44
C SER A 44 1.16 6.80 2.20
N LYS A 45 1.35 8.12 2.13
CA LYS A 45 0.24 9.08 1.88
C LYS A 45 -0.53 8.77 0.60
N ALA A 46 0.19 8.45 -0.48
CA ALA A 46 -0.44 8.07 -1.74
C ALA A 46 -1.24 6.77 -1.62
N SER A 47 -0.72 5.79 -0.87
CA SER A 47 -1.39 4.51 -0.67
C SER A 47 -2.63 4.67 0.21
N ASP A 48 -2.53 5.42 1.30
CA ASP A 48 -3.65 5.74 2.19
C ASP A 48 -4.77 6.45 1.41
N PHE A 49 -4.40 7.43 0.57
CA PHE A 49 -5.34 8.11 -0.31
C PHE A 49 -6.07 7.12 -1.23
N LEU A 50 -5.35 6.21 -1.91
CA LEU A 50 -5.96 5.24 -2.80
C LEU A 50 -6.87 4.25 -2.06
N LEU A 51 -6.43 3.77 -0.89
CA LEU A 51 -7.17 2.80 -0.09
C LEU A 51 -8.41 3.41 0.58
N ALA A 52 -8.46 4.72 0.78
CA ALA A 52 -9.63 5.42 1.32
C ALA A 52 -10.87 5.34 0.41
N PHE A 53 -10.71 4.97 -0.87
CA PHE A 53 -11.82 4.78 -1.81
C PHE A 53 -12.34 3.33 -1.87
N GLN A 54 -11.83 2.43 -1.03
CA GLN A 54 -12.35 1.07 -0.97
C GLN A 54 -13.82 1.09 -0.51
N PRO A 55 -14.70 0.27 -1.11
CA PRO A 55 -16.03 0.08 -0.57
C PRO A 55 -15.92 -0.41 0.87
N HIS A 56 -16.59 0.26 1.81
CA HIS A 56 -16.78 -0.31 3.13
C HIS A 56 -17.45 -1.67 2.91
N ALA A 57 -16.84 -2.76 3.39
CA ALA A 57 -17.50 -4.05 3.39
C ALA A 57 -18.84 -3.85 4.09
N ILE A 58 -19.95 -3.95 3.35
CA ILE A 58 -21.28 -3.93 3.96
C ILE A 58 -21.23 -5.06 4.99
N ASP A 59 -21.37 -4.71 6.26
CA ASP A 59 -21.45 -5.69 7.34
C ASP A 59 -22.74 -6.48 7.13
N VAL A 60 -22.63 -7.62 6.44
CA VAL A 60 -23.77 -8.50 6.17
C VAL A 60 -24.03 -9.30 7.45
N GLY A 61 -24.80 -8.68 8.35
CA GLY A 61 -25.72 -9.36 9.27
C GLY A 61 -25.12 -10.27 10.34
N THR A 62 -24.77 -9.69 11.49
CA THR A 62 -24.97 -10.34 12.80
C THR A 62 -26.38 -10.03 13.34
N GLU A 63 -27.41 -10.47 12.62
CA GLU A 63 -28.77 -10.62 13.15
C GLU A 63 -29.17 -12.09 12.98
N GLY A 64 -28.90 -12.93 13.99
CA GLY A 64 -29.32 -14.32 13.92
C GLY A 64 -28.59 -15.27 14.84
N ASN A 65 -28.52 -14.99 16.14
CA ASN A 65 -28.51 -16.04 17.16
C ASN A 65 -28.71 -15.44 18.57
N GLU A 66 -29.96 -15.33 19.03
CA GLU A 66 -30.37 -15.52 20.44
C GLU A 66 -31.87 -15.29 20.60
N GLU A 67 -32.67 -16.16 19.98
CA GLU A 67 -34.03 -16.47 20.45
C GLU A 67 -34.24 -17.99 20.26
N ALA A 68 -33.66 -18.78 21.18
CA ALA A 68 -34.11 -20.14 21.53
C ALA A 68 -33.15 -20.79 22.56
N ALA A 69 -33.49 -20.69 23.85
CA ALA A 69 -33.40 -21.77 24.86
C ALA A 69 -33.89 -21.26 26.22
#